data_AF-A0A7S2YME2-F1
#
_entry.id   AF-A0A7S2YME2-F1
#
_cell.length_a   1.000
_cell.length_b   1.000
_cell.length_c   1.000
_cell.angle_alpha   90.00
_cell.angle_beta   90.00
_cell.angle_gamma   90.00
#
_symmetry.space_group_name_H-M   'P 1'
#
loop_
_entity.id
_entity.type
_entity.pdbx_description
1 polymer ?
#
loop_
_entity_poly.entity_id
_entity_poly.type
_entity_poly.pdbx_seq_one_letter_code
_entity_poly.pdbx_strand_id
1 'polypeptide(L)'
;IADTGRRGIREALQVLGSLVEEDEDTKGRPRPEHVMDLVMRLWVADEALVTPNLEPNRMLQKLQDLQPLAQMLSQSANECLAVPPNDESSRMTFLQWAERNVPLITSPLSTLVHHLLFHQHAYPPNRATFTRPQLDRDSRIVTSVETAALAFMSPDFGGPWQCLYSSHATDGRSFNRLEWAILGYGGPTC
;
A
#
# COMPACT_ATOMS: atom_id res chain seq x y z
N ILE A 1 -15.30 -25.75 -1.11
CA ILE A 1 -14.20 -24.77 -1.27
C ILE A 1 -14.61 -23.57 -0.45
N ALA A 2 -13.94 -23.31 0.68
CA ALA A 2 -14.33 -22.25 1.60
C ALA A 2 -14.17 -20.88 0.92
N ASP A 3 -15.19 -20.04 1.03
CA ASP A 3 -15.26 -18.68 0.51
C ASP A 3 -14.36 -17.75 1.35
N THR A 4 -13.04 -17.96 1.26
CA THR A 4 -12.02 -17.27 2.05
C THR A 4 -11.45 -16.02 1.35
N GLY A 5 -11.80 -15.79 0.09
CA GLY A 5 -11.25 -14.69 -0.73
C GLY A 5 -11.57 -13.30 -0.18
N ARG A 6 -12.83 -13.06 0.23
CA ARG A 6 -13.28 -11.77 0.81
C ARG A 6 -13.02 -11.65 2.30
N ARG A 7 -12.86 -12.78 2.98
CA ARG A 7 -12.48 -12.87 4.39
C ARG A 7 -11.01 -12.52 4.62
N GLY A 8 -10.12 -12.71 3.66
CA GLY A 8 -8.69 -12.43 3.86
C GLY A 8 -8.38 -11.01 4.35
N ILE A 9 -8.97 -9.99 3.69
CA ILE A 9 -8.66 -8.57 3.97
C ILE A 9 -9.31 -8.10 5.26
N ARG A 10 -10.60 -8.41 5.48
CA ARG A 10 -11.32 -8.00 6.70
C ARG A 10 -10.67 -8.59 7.93
N GLU A 11 -10.40 -9.89 7.92
CA GLU A 11 -9.78 -10.57 9.04
C GLU A 11 -8.36 -10.04 9.29
N ALA A 12 -7.57 -9.77 8.24
CA ALA A 12 -6.26 -9.15 8.41
C ALA A 12 -6.33 -7.74 9.00
N LEU A 13 -7.27 -6.88 8.54
CA LEU A 13 -7.51 -5.56 9.13
C LEU A 13 -7.98 -5.66 10.58
N GLN A 14 -8.80 -6.65 10.91
CA GLN A 14 -9.24 -6.91 12.27
C GLN A 14 -8.07 -7.29 13.18
N VAL A 15 -7.15 -8.14 12.70
CA VAL A 15 -5.93 -8.49 13.43
C VAL A 15 -5.05 -7.25 13.63
N LEU A 16 -4.82 -6.45 12.58
CA LEU A 16 -4.05 -5.21 12.67
C LEU A 16 -4.68 -4.21 13.66
N GLY A 17 -6.01 -4.08 13.64
CA GLY A 17 -6.75 -3.27 14.61
C GLY A 17 -6.55 -3.76 16.04
N SER A 18 -6.70 -5.07 16.29
CA SER A 18 -6.51 -5.63 17.64
C SER A 18 -5.09 -5.46 18.18
N LEU A 19 -4.05 -5.53 17.32
CA LEU A 19 -2.66 -5.33 17.73
C LEU A 19 -2.37 -3.90 18.19
N VAL A 20 -3.18 -2.95 17.73
CA VAL A 20 -3.04 -1.53 18.04
C VAL A 20 -3.94 -1.11 19.21
N GLU A 21 -5.04 -1.85 19.44
CA GLU A 21 -6.00 -1.61 20.52
C GLU A 21 -5.49 -2.08 21.90
N GLU A 22 -4.42 -2.88 21.97
CA GLU A 22 -3.80 -3.31 23.24
C GLU A 22 -3.16 -2.16 24.03
N ASP A 23 -3.10 -0.95 23.47
CA ASP A 23 -2.65 0.27 24.16
C ASP A 23 -3.81 0.88 24.97
N GLU A 24 -3.68 0.94 26.31
CA GLU A 24 -4.76 1.24 27.27
C GLU A 24 -5.51 2.56 27.01
N ASP A 25 -4.91 3.51 26.28
CA ASP A 25 -5.47 4.82 25.97
C ASP A 25 -6.55 4.81 24.85
N THR A 26 -6.71 3.71 24.11
CA THR A 26 -7.56 3.70 22.90
C THR A 26 -9.01 3.27 23.12
N LYS A 27 -9.38 2.80 24.32
CA LYS A 27 -10.74 2.28 24.63
C LYS A 27 -11.25 1.25 23.60
N GLY A 28 -10.36 0.44 23.01
CA GLY A 28 -10.74 -0.58 22.02
C GLY A 28 -11.23 -0.02 20.68
N ARG A 29 -10.85 1.23 20.33
CA ARG A 29 -11.12 1.81 19.01
C ARG A 29 -9.86 1.76 18.15
N PRO A 30 -9.88 1.08 16.99
CA PRO A 30 -8.75 1.11 16.08
C PRO A 30 -8.71 2.50 15.46
N ARG A 31 -7.76 3.31 15.90
CA ARG A 31 -7.47 4.62 15.32
C ARG A 31 -6.84 4.40 13.94
N PRO A 32 -7.43 4.90 12.84
CA PRO A 32 -6.86 4.72 11.51
C PRO A 32 -5.39 5.13 11.44
N GLU A 33 -5.00 6.17 12.17
CA GLU A 33 -3.62 6.65 12.28
C GLU A 33 -2.65 5.55 12.68
N HIS A 34 -2.99 4.81 13.72
CA HIS A 34 -2.12 3.79 14.26
C HIS A 34 -2.09 2.53 13.37
N VAL A 35 -3.23 2.19 12.76
CA VAL A 35 -3.30 1.08 11.79
C VAL A 35 -2.45 1.41 10.55
N MET A 36 -2.55 2.62 10.02
CA MET A 36 -1.75 3.05 8.87
C MET A 36 -0.25 3.11 9.22
N ASP A 37 0.12 3.62 10.39
CA ASP A 37 1.51 3.61 10.86
C ASP A 37 2.06 2.18 10.95
N LEU A 38 1.29 1.25 11.53
CA LEU A 38 1.67 -0.17 11.58
C LEU A 38 1.85 -0.76 10.18
N VAL A 39 0.96 -0.46 9.23
CA VAL A 39 1.08 -0.93 7.84
C VAL A 39 2.38 -0.42 7.19
N MET A 40 2.73 0.87 7.38
CA MET A 40 3.98 1.41 6.83
C MET A 40 5.21 0.75 7.47
N ARG A 41 5.16 0.46 8.78
CA ARG A 41 6.23 -0.28 9.47
C ARG A 41 6.38 -1.70 8.95
N LEU A 42 5.27 -2.41 8.74
CA LEU A 42 5.28 -3.77 8.19
C LEU A 42 5.88 -3.79 6.78
N TRP A 43 5.57 -2.78 5.97
CA TRP A 43 6.21 -2.60 4.67
C TRP A 43 7.72 -2.41 4.81
N VAL A 44 8.20 -1.47 5.63
CA VAL A 44 9.64 -1.24 5.80
C VAL A 44 10.34 -2.48 6.38
N ALA A 45 9.69 -3.21 7.29
CA ALA A 45 10.20 -4.44 7.87
C ALA A 45 10.35 -5.55 6.82
N ASP A 46 9.37 -5.68 5.91
CA ASP A 46 9.43 -6.63 4.81
C ASP A 46 10.64 -6.34 3.90
N GLU A 47 10.83 -5.06 3.56
CA GLU A 47 11.98 -4.63 2.76
C GLU A 47 13.31 -4.91 3.45
N ALA A 48 13.39 -4.72 4.77
CA ALA A 48 14.58 -5.00 5.56
C ALA A 48 14.95 -6.48 5.59
N LEU A 49 13.97 -7.39 5.51
CA LEU A 49 14.23 -8.82 5.45
C LEU A 49 14.75 -9.28 4.09
N VAL A 50 14.28 -8.66 3.01
CA VAL A 50 14.63 -9.07 1.64
C VAL A 50 15.91 -8.36 1.16
N THR A 51 16.23 -7.18 1.71
CA THR A 51 17.39 -6.39 1.29
C THR A 51 18.62 -6.70 2.14
N PRO A 52 19.68 -7.33 1.58
CA PRO A 52 20.89 -7.60 2.34
C PRO A 52 21.61 -6.29 2.75
N ASN A 53 22.09 -6.23 3.99
CA ASN A 53 22.87 -5.12 4.55
C ASN A 53 22.14 -3.76 4.53
N LEU A 54 20.83 -3.74 4.81
CA LEU A 54 20.10 -2.48 4.94
C LEU A 54 20.50 -1.74 6.23
N GLU A 55 21.14 -0.58 6.08
CA GLU A 55 21.55 0.28 7.19
C GLU A 55 20.33 0.78 8.01
N PRO A 56 20.39 0.77 9.36
CA PRO A 56 19.30 1.25 10.21
C PRO A 56 18.81 2.66 9.89
N ASN A 57 19.74 3.57 9.57
CA ASN A 57 19.41 4.94 9.22
C ASN A 57 18.59 5.04 7.91
N ARG A 58 18.84 4.12 6.96
CA ARG A 58 18.04 4.07 5.72
C ARG A 58 16.63 3.55 5.97
N MET A 59 16.45 2.63 6.93
CA MET A 59 15.12 2.19 7.35
C MET A 59 14.32 3.33 8.00
N LEU A 60 14.95 4.08 8.90
CA LEU A 60 14.32 5.23 9.55
C LEU A 60 13.96 6.31 8.52
N GLN A 61 14.84 6.59 7.57
CA GLN A 61 14.54 7.52 6.48
C GLN A 61 13.34 7.06 5.65
N LYS A 62 13.30 5.77 5.25
CA LYS A 62 12.16 5.22 4.50
C LYS A 62 10.85 5.33 5.26
N LEU A 63 10.87 5.10 6.57
CA LEU A 63 9.68 5.25 7.42
C LEU A 63 9.23 6.71 7.47
N GLN A 64 10.17 7.66 7.59
CA GLN A 64 9.87 9.10 7.50
C GLN A 64 9.28 9.48 6.13
N ASP A 65 9.83 8.93 5.05
CA ASP A 65 9.35 9.19 3.68
C ASP A 65 7.92 8.66 3.45
N LEU A 66 7.52 7.61 4.17
CA LEU A 66 6.16 7.03 4.13
C LEU A 66 5.18 7.69 5.10
N GLN A 67 5.65 8.54 6.02
CA GLN A 67 4.80 9.20 7.00
C GLN A 67 3.70 10.09 6.36
N PRO A 68 3.97 10.85 5.27
CA PRO A 68 2.92 11.59 4.57
C PRO A 68 1.81 10.68 4.00
N LEU A 69 2.17 9.48 3.53
CA LEU A 69 1.20 8.49 3.04
C LEU A 69 0.29 8.01 4.18
N ALA A 70 0.88 7.64 5.32
CA ALA A 70 0.11 7.22 6.49
C ALA A 70 -0.87 8.32 6.94
N GLN A 71 -0.42 9.58 6.98
CA GLN A 71 -1.26 10.72 7.31
C GLN A 71 -2.41 10.92 6.32
N MET A 72 -2.13 10.88 5.02
CA MET A 72 -3.14 11.03 3.97
C MET A 72 -4.22 9.94 4.03
N LEU A 73 -3.81 8.67 4.17
CA LEU A 73 -4.74 7.55 4.29
C LEU A 73 -5.59 7.64 5.57
N SER A 74 -4.96 8.04 6.68
CA SER A 74 -5.66 8.19 7.96
C SER A 74 -6.68 9.33 7.93
N GLN A 75 -6.35 10.46 7.30
CA GLN A 75 -7.27 11.57 7.10
C GLN A 75 -8.48 11.13 6.26
N SER A 76 -8.24 10.44 5.14
CA SER A 76 -9.34 9.91 4.30
C SER A 76 -10.22 8.92 5.06
N ALA A 77 -9.63 8.04 5.87
CA ALA A 77 -10.37 7.12 6.72
C ALA A 77 -11.21 7.86 7.77
N ASN A 78 -10.64 8.86 8.43
CA ASN A 78 -11.31 9.66 9.46
C ASN A 78 -12.48 10.49 8.89
N GLU A 79 -12.34 11.06 7.70
CA GLU A 79 -13.43 11.76 7.02
C GLU A 79 -14.63 10.83 6.78
N CYS A 80 -14.37 9.56 6.46
CA CYS A 80 -15.43 8.55 6.32
C CYS A 80 -16.04 8.12 7.66
N LEU A 81 -15.30 8.27 8.76
CA LEU A 81 -15.72 7.94 10.13
C LEU A 81 -16.42 9.11 10.86
N ALA A 82 -16.50 10.30 10.27
CA ALA A 82 -17.06 11.50 10.91
C ALA A 82 -18.59 11.44 11.19
N VAL A 83 -19.28 10.40 10.73
CA VAL A 83 -20.66 10.09 11.13
C VAL A 83 -20.60 9.50 12.55
N PRO A 84 -21.37 9.94 13.56
CA PRO A 84 -21.26 9.40 14.92
C PRO A 84 -21.89 8.00 15.03
N PRO A 85 -21.11 6.94 15.35
CA PRO A 85 -21.67 5.59 15.50
C PRO A 85 -21.38 4.98 16.87
N ASN A 86 -22.15 3.95 17.23
CA ASN A 86 -21.75 2.96 18.24
C ASN A 86 -20.41 2.30 17.81
N ASP A 87 -19.62 1.79 18.76
CA ASP A 87 -18.26 1.26 18.51
C ASP A 87 -18.19 0.23 17.36
N GLU A 88 -19.20 -0.62 17.24
CA GLU A 88 -19.25 -1.67 16.20
C GLU A 88 -19.47 -1.11 14.79
N SER A 89 -20.27 -0.04 14.66
CA SER A 89 -20.51 0.63 13.37
C SER A 89 -19.28 1.38 12.87
N SER A 90 -18.46 1.98 13.74
CA SER A 90 -17.23 2.67 13.36
C SER A 90 -16.21 1.70 12.73
N ARG A 91 -16.04 0.53 13.34
CA ARG A 91 -15.15 -0.52 12.84
C ARG A 91 -15.62 -1.04 11.47
N MET A 92 -16.91 -1.28 11.31
CA MET A 92 -17.47 -1.71 10.02
C MET A 92 -17.31 -0.67 8.92
N THR A 93 -17.50 0.62 9.24
CA THR A 93 -17.27 1.72 8.30
C THR A 93 -15.81 1.81 7.87
N PHE A 94 -14.87 1.66 8.80
CA PHE A 94 -13.44 1.62 8.48
C PHE A 94 -13.08 0.45 7.55
N LEU A 95 -13.59 -0.75 7.86
CA LEU A 95 -13.37 -1.94 7.00
C LEU A 95 -13.92 -1.71 5.59
N GLN A 96 -15.13 -1.16 5.47
CA GLN A 96 -15.73 -0.84 4.16
C GLN A 96 -14.93 0.22 3.41
N TRP A 97 -14.42 1.24 4.11
CA TRP A 97 -13.53 2.24 3.50
C TRP A 97 -12.26 1.59 2.96
N ALA A 98 -11.60 0.74 3.74
CA ALA A 98 -10.36 0.10 3.34
C ALA A 98 -10.57 -0.84 2.14
N GLU A 99 -11.62 -1.66 2.16
CA GLU A 99 -11.97 -2.53 1.03
C GLU A 99 -12.21 -1.78 -0.27
N ARG A 100 -12.77 -0.57 -0.18
CA ARG A 100 -13.12 0.23 -1.36
C ARG A 100 -11.95 1.06 -1.89
N ASN A 101 -11.16 1.66 -1.00
CA ASN A 101 -10.16 2.67 -1.38
C ASN A 101 -8.74 2.11 -1.43
N VAL A 102 -8.42 1.14 -0.57
CA VAL A 102 -7.08 0.56 -0.45
C VAL A 102 -7.18 -0.96 -0.21
N PRO A 103 -7.77 -1.73 -1.14
CA PRO A 103 -8.03 -3.16 -0.97
C PRO A 103 -6.79 -4.00 -0.63
N LEU A 104 -5.59 -3.53 -0.96
CA LEU A 104 -4.33 -4.22 -0.67
C LEU A 104 -3.60 -3.65 0.55
N ILE A 105 -4.22 -2.81 1.37
CA ILE A 105 -3.56 -2.21 2.55
C ILE A 105 -3.01 -3.24 3.54
N THR A 106 -3.58 -4.45 3.57
CA THR A 106 -3.10 -5.55 4.42
C THR A 106 -2.04 -6.43 3.77
N SER A 107 -1.76 -6.23 2.47
CA SER A 107 -0.83 -7.08 1.74
C SER A 107 0.63 -7.01 2.23
N PRO A 108 1.14 -5.91 2.84
CA PRO A 108 2.44 -5.92 3.50
C PRO A 108 2.53 -6.96 4.61
N LEU A 109 1.46 -7.14 5.41
CA LEU A 109 1.43 -8.16 6.47
C LEU A 109 1.59 -9.58 5.89
N SER A 110 0.81 -9.92 4.87
CA SER A 110 0.88 -11.26 4.26
C SER A 110 2.20 -11.51 3.53
N THR A 111 2.80 -10.47 2.98
CA THR A 111 4.11 -10.54 2.31
C THR A 111 5.21 -10.76 3.34
N LEU A 112 5.21 -9.98 4.42
CA LEU A 112 6.13 -10.11 5.54
C LEU A 112 6.06 -11.50 6.17
N VAL A 113 4.85 -11.98 6.49
CA VAL A 113 4.66 -13.29 7.11
C VAL A 113 5.14 -14.42 6.19
N HIS A 114 4.92 -14.31 4.88
CA HIS A 114 5.46 -15.28 3.93
C HIS A 114 6.98 -15.25 3.92
N HIS A 115 7.57 -14.06 3.84
CA HIS A 115 9.02 -13.91 3.87
C HIS A 115 9.62 -14.36 5.20
N LEU A 116 8.90 -14.35 6.32
CA LEU A 116 9.36 -14.84 7.63
C LEU A 116 9.18 -16.35 7.83
N LEU A 117 8.11 -16.95 7.32
CA LEU A 117 7.78 -18.36 7.60
C LEU A 117 8.23 -19.30 6.47
N PHE A 118 8.22 -18.81 5.24
CA PHE A 118 8.50 -19.58 4.04
C PHE A 118 9.69 -18.99 3.29
N HIS A 119 10.76 -18.69 4.03
CA HIS A 119 12.04 -18.28 3.46
C HIS A 119 12.42 -19.19 2.29
N GLN A 120 12.87 -18.61 1.17
CA GLN A 120 13.32 -19.31 -0.04
C GLN A 120 12.23 -20.03 -0.86
N HIS A 121 10.96 -19.95 -0.46
CA HIS A 121 9.86 -20.47 -1.28
C HIS A 121 9.22 -19.36 -2.11
N ALA A 122 8.96 -19.69 -3.39
CA ALA A 122 8.19 -18.82 -4.26
C ALA A 122 6.80 -18.55 -3.68
N TYR A 123 6.30 -17.34 -3.90
CA TYR A 123 4.95 -16.99 -3.50
C TYR A 123 3.94 -17.87 -4.25
N PRO A 124 2.80 -18.25 -3.62
CA PRO A 124 1.81 -19.09 -4.29
C PRO A 124 1.31 -18.45 -5.59
N PRO A 125 1.15 -19.20 -6.70
CA PRO A 125 0.81 -18.65 -8.01
C PRO A 125 -0.55 -17.96 -8.07
N ASN A 126 -1.44 -18.25 -7.12
CA ASN A 126 -2.78 -17.68 -7.01
C ASN A 126 -2.82 -16.42 -6.12
N ARG A 127 -1.67 -15.92 -5.65
CA ARG A 127 -1.56 -14.72 -4.82
C ARG A 127 -0.44 -13.85 -5.35
N ALA A 128 -0.60 -12.54 -5.21
CA ALA A 128 0.45 -11.57 -5.52
C ALA A 128 1.15 -11.14 -4.23
N THR A 129 2.48 -11.06 -4.26
CA THR A 129 3.24 -10.34 -3.23
C THR A 129 2.94 -8.86 -3.34
N PHE A 130 2.94 -8.17 -2.21
CA PHE A 130 2.99 -6.72 -2.25
C PHE A 130 4.36 -6.29 -2.74
N THR A 131 4.41 -5.60 -3.87
CA THR A 131 5.65 -5.11 -4.47
C THR A 131 5.69 -3.60 -4.41
N ARG A 132 6.77 -3.06 -3.84
CA ARG A 132 6.98 -1.61 -3.77
C ARG A 132 7.02 -1.01 -5.17
N PRO A 133 6.30 0.10 -5.43
CA PRO A 133 6.44 0.84 -6.67
C PRO A 133 7.82 1.49 -6.73
N GLN A 134 8.46 1.40 -7.90
CA GLN A 134 9.77 1.95 -8.19
C GLN A 134 9.70 2.72 -9.50
N LEU A 135 9.73 4.04 -9.43
CA LEU A 135 9.79 4.88 -10.61
C LEU A 135 11.16 4.72 -11.30
N ASP A 136 11.17 4.47 -12.61
CA ASP A 136 12.39 4.43 -13.42
C ASP A 136 13.11 5.78 -13.47
N ARG A 137 12.35 6.87 -13.31
CA ARG A 137 12.83 8.25 -13.32
C ARG A 137 11.98 9.15 -12.43
N ASP A 138 12.56 10.25 -11.99
CA ASP A 138 11.84 11.26 -11.22
C ASP A 138 10.67 11.82 -12.02
N SER A 139 9.48 11.78 -11.42
CA SER A 139 8.27 12.36 -12.00
C SER A 139 7.95 13.69 -11.34
N ARG A 140 7.50 14.65 -12.16
CA ARG A 140 6.99 15.94 -11.67
C ARG A 140 5.53 15.89 -11.26
N ILE A 141 4.84 14.80 -11.61
CA ILE A 141 3.39 14.65 -11.44
C ILE A 141 3.08 13.71 -10.27
N VAL A 142 3.86 12.64 -10.14
CA VAL A 142 3.63 11.57 -9.17
C VAL A 142 4.87 11.43 -8.33
N THR A 143 4.74 11.51 -7.01
CA THR A 143 5.86 11.27 -6.07
C THR A 143 5.86 9.82 -5.58
N SER A 144 6.81 9.48 -4.72
CA SER A 144 6.84 8.20 -4.02
C SER A 144 5.59 7.94 -3.17
N VAL A 145 4.93 9.01 -2.69
CA VAL A 145 3.73 8.91 -1.85
C VAL A 145 2.52 8.48 -2.68
N GLU A 146 2.25 9.16 -3.80
CA GLU A 146 1.09 8.83 -4.64
C GLU A 146 1.26 7.47 -5.31
N THR A 147 2.48 7.14 -5.77
CA THR A 147 2.75 5.78 -6.30
C THR A 147 2.52 4.70 -5.25
N ALA A 148 2.99 4.92 -4.01
CA ALA A 148 2.75 4.00 -2.90
C ALA A 148 1.25 3.86 -2.55
N ALA A 149 0.48 4.94 -2.63
CA ALA A 149 -0.97 4.88 -2.46
C ALA A 149 -1.64 4.01 -3.54
N LEU A 150 -1.24 4.17 -4.81
CA LEU A 150 -1.74 3.39 -5.93
C LEU A 150 -1.39 1.89 -5.80
N ALA A 151 -0.22 1.56 -5.25
CA ALA A 151 0.16 0.17 -4.99
C ALA A 151 -0.78 -0.54 -4.00
N PHE A 152 -1.50 0.20 -3.15
CA PHE A 152 -2.55 -0.37 -2.29
C PHE A 152 -3.89 -0.59 -3.00
N MET A 153 -4.05 -0.12 -4.24
CA MET A 153 -5.28 -0.29 -5.02
C MET A 153 -5.26 -1.52 -5.93
N SER A 154 -4.13 -1.81 -6.57
CA SER A 154 -3.98 -2.96 -7.47
C SER A 154 -2.55 -3.50 -7.41
N PRO A 155 -2.34 -4.82 -7.55
CA PRO A 155 -0.99 -5.38 -7.64
C PRO A 155 -0.24 -4.87 -8.87
N ASP A 156 -0.97 -4.48 -9.93
CA ASP A 156 -0.42 -3.93 -11.18
C ASP A 156 0.28 -2.59 -10.98
N PHE A 157 -0.01 -1.88 -9.89
CA PHE A 157 0.64 -0.62 -9.51
C PHE A 157 1.88 -0.82 -8.64
N GLY A 158 2.22 -2.06 -8.31
CA GLY A 158 3.47 -2.39 -7.64
C GLY A 158 4.64 -2.60 -8.61
N GLY A 159 5.86 -2.67 -8.08
CA GLY A 159 7.05 -3.01 -8.87
C GLY A 159 7.59 -1.85 -9.72
N PRO A 160 8.36 -2.13 -10.79
CA PRO A 160 9.00 -1.10 -11.59
C PRO A 160 8.01 -0.39 -12.53
N TRP A 161 8.00 0.93 -12.47
CA TRP A 161 7.20 1.81 -13.32
C TRP A 161 8.10 2.41 -14.39
N GLN A 162 7.66 2.33 -15.64
CA GLN A 162 8.35 2.92 -16.77
C GLN A 162 7.59 4.13 -17.28
N CYS A 163 8.24 5.30 -17.35
CA CYS A 163 7.66 6.45 -18.04
C CYS A 163 7.70 6.20 -19.56
N LEU A 164 6.53 5.90 -20.12
CA LEU A 164 6.33 5.71 -21.56
C LEU A 164 6.40 7.03 -22.34
N TYR A 165 5.83 8.10 -21.77
CA TYR A 165 5.76 9.42 -22.41
C TYR A 165 5.80 10.55 -21.38
N SER A 166 6.52 11.62 -21.68
CA SER A 166 6.50 12.87 -20.94
C SER A 166 6.47 14.08 -21.87
N SER A 167 5.37 14.84 -21.80
CA SER A 167 5.21 16.07 -22.57
C SER A 167 6.16 17.20 -22.15
N HIS A 168 6.76 17.08 -20.96
CA HIS A 168 7.62 18.10 -20.35
C HIS A 168 9.10 17.73 -20.31
N ALA A 169 9.45 16.44 -20.13
CA ALA A 169 10.83 16.03 -19.93
C ALA A 169 11.50 15.57 -21.23
N THR A 170 10.85 14.68 -21.99
CA THR A 170 11.53 13.88 -23.03
C THR A 170 10.90 13.98 -24.41
N ASP A 171 9.58 14.02 -24.51
CA ASP A 171 8.91 13.70 -25.78
C ASP A 171 8.26 14.92 -26.44
N GLY A 172 8.00 15.99 -25.69
CA GLY A 172 7.34 17.21 -26.19
C GLY A 172 5.82 17.05 -26.30
N ARG A 173 5.11 18.07 -26.78
CA ARG A 173 3.64 18.19 -26.61
C ARG A 173 2.78 17.70 -27.78
N SER A 174 3.34 16.95 -28.72
CA SER A 174 2.61 16.51 -29.92
C SER A 174 1.87 15.20 -29.67
N PHE A 175 0.59 15.14 -30.05
CA PHE A 175 -0.23 13.93 -29.93
C PHE A 175 0.37 12.74 -30.71
N ASN A 176 0.92 12.98 -31.90
CA ASN A 176 1.58 11.92 -32.68
C ASN A 176 2.73 11.28 -31.90
N ARG A 177 3.43 12.06 -31.06
CA ARG A 177 4.55 11.53 -30.26
C ARG A 177 4.06 10.69 -29.10
N LEU A 178 2.94 11.06 -28.48
CA LEU A 178 2.26 10.22 -27.50
C LEU A 178 1.85 8.89 -28.15
N GLU A 179 1.18 8.94 -29.30
CA GLU A 179 0.75 7.75 -30.03
C GLU A 179 1.91 6.81 -30.35
N TRP A 180 3.02 7.36 -30.86
CA TRP A 180 4.25 6.59 -31.11
C TRP A 180 4.87 5.99 -29.84
N ALA A 181 4.80 6.70 -28.72
CA ALA A 181 5.41 6.26 -27.46
C ALA A 181 4.63 5.10 -26.79
N ILE A 182 3.31 5.03 -27.00
CA ILE A 182 2.47 3.95 -26.46
C ILE A 182 2.23 2.82 -27.47
N LEU A 183 2.63 3.00 -28.73
CA LEU A 183 2.37 2.03 -29.79
C LEU A 183 3.04 0.68 -29.47
N GLY A 184 2.24 -0.38 -29.43
CA GLY A 184 2.72 -1.73 -29.12
C GLY A 184 2.92 -2.04 -27.64
N TYR A 185 2.66 -1.08 -26.74
CA TYR A 185 2.59 -1.36 -25.31
C TYR A 185 1.28 -2.07 -24.97
N GLY A 186 1.37 -3.28 -24.42
CA GLY A 186 0.22 -4.11 -24.05
C GLY A 186 -0.06 -4.18 -22.55
N GLY A 187 0.68 -3.44 -21.73
CA GLY A 187 0.52 -3.42 -20.28
C GLY A 187 -0.51 -2.38 -19.81
N PRO A 188 -0.85 -2.39 -18.50
CA PRO A 188 -1.65 -1.32 -17.91
C PRO A 188 -0.89 0.03 -17.96
N THR A 189 -1.59 1.11 -18.28
CA THR A 189 -1.04 2.46 -18.36
C THR A 189 -1.74 3.41 -17.38
N CYS A 190 -0.97 4.32 -16.79
CA CYS A 190 -1.41 5.42 -15.93
C CYS A 190 -1.18 6.76 -16.65
#